data_AF-A0A239LGC1-F1
#
_entry.id   AF-A0A239LGC1-F1
#
_cell.length_a   1.000
_cell.length_b   1.000
_cell.length_c   1.000
_cell.angle_alpha   90.00
_cell.angle_beta   90.00
_cell.angle_gamma   90.00
#
_symmetry.space_group_name_H-M   'P 1'
#
loop_
_entity.id
_entity.type
_entity.pdbx_description
1 polymer ?
#
loop_
_entity_poly.entity_id
_entity_poly.type
_entity_poly.pdbx_seq_one_letter_code
_entity_poly.pdbx_strand_id
1 'polypeptide(L)'
;MGRIKQKSDGKGSLRDIQILINHHPEFLNNELSKQFPKLKEFEWLSPIKEDEFAEYRDENFIQKIGVQPTHPLKEFWPSRGPQWDALGKSGSSPILVEAKANIPEIVSPGTQASDVSFQLIQKSLERVKADLNVKNEYDWTSTFYQYTNRIAHLWYLRTLNNIPAYLINVYFINDETVKGPKTKEEWEGAIALMKSFLGIRRHKLSKYMADIFINLELMKATKVLWDQRCS
;
A
#
# COMPACT_ATOMS: atom_id res chain seq x y z
N MET A 1 13.28 6.04 14.67
CA MET A 1 12.56 7.12 13.96
C MET A 1 11.91 6.52 12.72
N GLY A 2 10.62 6.18 12.81
CA GLY A 2 9.82 5.63 11.70
C GLY A 2 8.51 6.35 11.44
N ARG A 3 8.21 7.46 12.15
CA ARG A 3 7.15 8.42 11.81
C ARG A 3 7.75 9.54 10.99
N ILE A 4 7.19 9.83 9.82
CA ILE A 4 7.74 10.78 8.86
C ILE A 4 6.63 11.76 8.49
N LYS A 5 6.75 13.00 8.97
CA LYS A 5 5.83 14.09 8.62
C LYS A 5 5.83 14.31 7.12
N GLN A 6 4.64 14.42 6.54
CA GLN A 6 4.48 14.75 5.14
C GLN A 6 4.07 16.20 4.94
N LYS A 7 4.37 16.73 3.75
CA LYS A 7 3.87 18.03 3.34
C LYS A 7 2.43 17.90 2.86
N SER A 8 1.62 18.91 3.15
CA SER A 8 0.21 18.97 2.75
C SER A 8 -0.02 19.65 1.38
N ASP A 9 1.03 20.21 0.78
CA ASP A 9 1.02 20.89 -0.52
C ASP A 9 1.68 20.03 -1.63
N GLY A 10 1.73 18.72 -1.43
CA GLY A 10 2.29 17.77 -2.38
C GLY A 10 1.52 17.69 -3.71
N LYS A 11 1.96 16.75 -4.54
CA LYS A 11 1.31 16.36 -5.80
C LYS A 11 1.35 14.84 -5.94
N GLY A 12 0.68 14.27 -6.93
CA GLY A 12 0.68 12.82 -7.11
C GLY A 12 -0.10 12.10 -6.01
N SER A 13 0.25 10.83 -5.84
CA SER A 13 -0.37 9.95 -4.85
C SER A 13 -0.27 10.48 -3.43
N LEU A 14 0.81 11.19 -3.07
CA LEU A 14 0.97 11.80 -1.74
C LEU A 14 -0.17 12.77 -1.41
N ARG A 15 -0.50 13.67 -2.34
CA ARG A 15 -1.61 14.61 -2.15
C ARG A 15 -2.94 13.88 -2.17
N ASP A 16 -3.11 12.99 -3.13
CA ASP A 16 -4.40 12.37 -3.39
C ASP A 16 -4.81 11.39 -2.28
N ILE A 17 -3.86 10.65 -1.69
CA ILE A 17 -4.14 9.77 -0.54
C ILE A 17 -4.49 10.59 0.71
N GLN A 18 -3.84 11.74 0.95
CA GLN A 18 -4.20 12.64 2.04
C GLN A 18 -5.64 13.15 1.89
N ILE A 19 -6.02 13.59 0.68
CA ILE A 19 -7.38 14.04 0.40
C ILE A 19 -8.38 12.89 0.56
N LEU A 20 -8.09 11.72 -0.02
CA LEU A 20 -8.95 10.55 0.05
C LEU A 20 -9.22 10.16 1.50
N ILE A 21 -8.19 10.07 2.33
CA ILE A 21 -8.33 9.59 3.72
C ILE A 21 -9.01 10.62 4.63
N ASN A 22 -8.71 11.92 4.48
CA ASN A 22 -9.18 12.95 5.41
C ASN A 22 -10.53 13.57 5.01
N HIS A 23 -10.88 13.56 3.72
CA HIS A 23 -12.07 14.27 3.21
C HIS A 23 -13.09 13.36 2.55
N HIS A 24 -12.63 12.24 1.98
CA HIS A 24 -13.47 11.37 1.14
C HIS A 24 -13.26 9.86 1.43
N PRO A 25 -13.11 9.42 2.70
CA PRO A 25 -12.77 8.03 3.00
C PRO A 25 -13.84 7.04 2.53
N GLU A 26 -15.08 7.50 2.33
CA GLU A 26 -16.19 6.72 1.81
C GLU A 26 -15.89 6.06 0.46
N PHE A 27 -15.11 6.72 -0.42
CA PHE A 27 -14.77 6.14 -1.72
C PHE A 27 -13.94 4.87 -1.57
N LEU A 28 -12.93 4.89 -0.69
CA LEU A 28 -12.11 3.71 -0.40
C LEU A 28 -12.88 2.67 0.43
N ASN A 29 -13.60 3.10 1.46
CA ASN A 29 -14.37 2.22 2.34
C ASN A 29 -15.42 1.41 1.55
N ASN A 30 -16.10 2.04 0.59
CA ASN A 30 -17.11 1.37 -0.23
C ASN A 30 -16.49 0.28 -1.12
N GLU A 31 -15.36 0.57 -1.78
CA GLU A 31 -14.67 -0.42 -2.60
C GLU A 31 -14.09 -1.56 -1.76
N LEU A 32 -13.53 -1.25 -0.58
CA LEU A 32 -13.05 -2.27 0.37
C LEU A 32 -14.19 -3.15 0.88
N SER A 33 -15.36 -2.60 1.16
CA SER A 33 -16.52 -3.37 1.63
C SER A 33 -17.05 -4.32 0.54
N LYS A 34 -17.03 -3.90 -0.73
CA LYS A 34 -17.40 -4.75 -1.87
C LYS A 34 -16.41 -5.89 -2.05
N GLN A 35 -15.12 -5.59 -2.01
CA GLN A 35 -14.05 -6.57 -2.25
C GLN A 35 -13.86 -7.52 -1.05
N PHE A 36 -14.05 -7.01 0.16
CA PHE A 36 -13.89 -7.75 1.41
C PHE A 36 -15.11 -7.53 2.32
N PRO A 37 -16.20 -8.30 2.15
CA PRO A 37 -17.44 -8.13 2.93
C PRO A 37 -17.28 -8.28 4.46
N LYS A 38 -16.14 -8.83 4.91
CA LYS A 38 -15.78 -8.94 6.34
C LYS A 38 -15.21 -7.65 6.93
N LEU A 39 -14.67 -6.75 6.09
CA LEU A 39 -14.18 -5.45 6.53
C LEU A 39 -15.35 -4.48 6.65
N LYS A 40 -15.54 -3.95 7.86
CA LYS A 40 -16.57 -2.98 8.24
C LYS A 40 -15.98 -1.99 9.25
N GLU A 41 -16.63 -0.85 9.45
CA GLU A 41 -16.23 0.13 10.49
C GLU A 41 -14.74 0.50 10.36
N PHE A 42 -14.40 1.19 9.26
CA PHE A 42 -13.02 1.56 8.95
C PHE A 42 -12.56 2.73 9.82
N GLU A 43 -11.39 2.57 10.45
CA GLU A 43 -10.67 3.63 11.13
C GLU A 43 -9.35 3.86 10.40
N TRP A 44 -9.17 5.06 9.85
CA TRP A 44 -7.92 5.47 9.20
C TRP A 44 -6.98 6.11 10.21
N LEU A 45 -5.76 5.59 10.26
CA LEU A 45 -4.73 5.90 11.25
C LEU A 45 -3.66 6.84 10.69
N SER A 46 -3.39 6.74 9.40
CA SER A 46 -2.53 7.66 8.64
C SER A 46 -2.92 7.66 7.16
N PRO A 47 -2.64 8.75 6.42
CA PRO A 47 -2.14 10.03 6.91
C PRO A 47 -3.32 10.85 7.45
N ILE A 48 -3.30 11.26 8.72
CA ILE A 48 -4.35 12.11 9.33
C ILE A 48 -3.80 13.49 9.62
N LYS A 49 -4.61 14.53 9.44
CA LYS A 49 -4.20 15.94 9.55
C LYS A 49 -3.62 16.30 10.92
N GLU A 50 -4.25 15.84 12.00
CA GLU A 50 -3.85 16.07 13.39
C GLU A 50 -2.49 15.44 13.70
N ASP A 51 -2.10 14.43 12.92
CA ASP A 51 -0.82 13.75 12.96
C ASP A 51 0.10 14.20 11.82
N GLU A 52 -0.07 15.44 11.34
CA GLU A 52 0.77 16.07 10.33
C GLU A 52 0.91 15.25 9.03
N PHE A 53 -0.16 14.53 8.67
CA PHE A 53 -0.19 13.63 7.53
C PHE A 53 0.95 12.60 7.54
N ALA A 54 1.43 12.21 8.73
CA ALA A 54 2.64 11.41 8.82
C ALA A 54 2.46 10.02 8.20
N GLU A 55 3.51 9.57 7.51
CA GLU A 55 3.64 8.21 7.03
C GLU A 55 4.57 7.41 7.96
N TYR A 56 4.38 6.10 7.95
CA TYR A 56 4.95 5.22 8.96
C TYR A 56 5.74 4.08 8.34
N ARG A 57 6.88 3.74 8.97
CA ARG A 57 7.72 2.59 8.64
C ARG A 57 8.30 1.95 9.89
N ASP A 58 8.97 0.81 9.71
CA ASP A 58 9.63 0.04 10.77
C ASP A 58 8.69 -0.21 11.98
N GLU A 59 9.23 -0.28 13.20
CA GLU A 59 8.41 -0.53 14.40
C GLU A 59 7.33 0.51 14.66
N ASN A 60 7.50 1.75 14.15
CA ASN A 60 6.48 2.77 14.28
C ASN A 60 5.21 2.42 13.48
N PHE A 61 5.29 1.72 12.35
CA PHE A 61 4.07 1.27 11.64
C PHE A 61 3.37 0.14 12.40
N ILE A 62 4.13 -0.79 12.99
CA ILE A 62 3.61 -1.90 13.81
C ILE A 62 2.84 -1.35 15.03
N GLN A 63 3.44 -0.37 15.71
CA GLN A 63 2.80 0.34 16.82
C GLN A 63 1.55 1.09 16.36
N LYS A 64 1.61 1.77 15.20
CA LYS A 64 0.49 2.56 14.69
C LYS A 64 -0.73 1.70 14.38
N ILE A 65 -0.54 0.53 13.76
CA ILE A 65 -1.63 -0.43 13.50
C ILE A 65 -2.08 -1.23 14.74
N GLY A 66 -1.44 -1.02 15.90
CA GLY A 66 -1.86 -1.57 17.18
C GLY A 66 -1.69 -3.07 17.33
N VAL A 67 -0.66 -3.66 16.70
CA VAL A 67 -0.40 -5.12 16.76
C VAL A 67 0.89 -5.45 17.50
N GLN A 68 0.97 -6.67 18.01
CA GLN A 68 2.17 -7.21 18.67
C GLN A 68 2.60 -8.49 17.96
N PRO A 69 3.56 -8.41 17.02
CA PRO A 69 4.11 -9.57 16.34
C PRO A 69 4.82 -10.50 17.33
N THR A 70 4.64 -11.82 17.17
CA THR A 70 5.40 -12.84 17.92
C THR A 70 6.85 -12.96 17.45
N HIS A 71 7.08 -12.69 16.17
CA HIS A 71 8.39 -12.58 15.55
C HIS A 71 8.73 -11.10 15.32
N PRO A 72 9.81 -10.56 15.91
CA PRO A 72 10.19 -9.16 15.75
C PRO A 72 10.47 -8.77 14.29
N LEU A 73 10.09 -7.55 13.88
CA LEU A 73 10.26 -7.10 12.49
C LEU A 73 11.73 -7.07 12.09
N LYS A 74 12.62 -6.65 13.00
CA LYS A 74 14.08 -6.58 12.77
C LYS A 74 14.73 -7.92 12.40
N GLU A 75 14.10 -9.05 12.72
CA GLU A 75 14.58 -10.39 12.36
C GLU A 75 14.12 -10.81 10.96
N PHE A 76 13.10 -10.13 10.42
CA PHE A 76 12.55 -10.37 9.09
C PHE A 76 12.96 -9.31 8.08
N TRP A 77 13.09 -8.05 8.48
CA TRP A 77 13.40 -6.95 7.56
C TRP A 77 14.36 -5.95 8.21
N PRO A 78 15.35 -5.41 7.46
CA PRO A 78 16.25 -4.41 8.01
C PRO A 78 15.51 -3.10 8.31
N SER A 79 16.11 -2.29 9.18
CA SER A 79 15.64 -0.93 9.45
C SER A 79 15.57 -0.08 8.17
N ARG A 80 14.70 0.93 8.16
CA ARG A 80 14.38 1.73 6.96
C ARG A 80 13.67 0.89 5.90
N GLY A 81 12.77 0.02 6.38
CA GLY A 81 11.87 -0.76 5.55
C GLY A 81 10.78 0.10 4.88
N PRO A 82 9.69 -0.53 4.43
CA PRO A 82 8.62 0.14 3.69
C PRO A 82 8.00 1.28 4.50
N GLN A 83 7.87 2.42 3.85
CA GLN A 83 7.01 3.52 4.29
C GLN A 83 5.63 3.33 3.66
N TRP A 84 4.59 3.38 4.49
CA TRP A 84 3.21 3.17 4.06
C TRP A 84 2.50 4.50 3.84
N ASP A 85 1.89 4.65 2.66
CA ASP A 85 1.19 5.87 2.25
C ASP A 85 -0.07 6.10 3.08
N ALA A 86 -0.75 5.01 3.47
CA ALA A 86 -1.82 5.04 4.45
C ALA A 86 -1.86 3.76 5.31
N LEU A 87 -2.36 3.92 6.52
CA LEU A 87 -2.63 2.84 7.46
C LEU A 87 -4.06 2.99 7.96
N GLY A 88 -4.76 1.87 8.06
CA GLY A 88 -6.09 1.82 8.67
C GLY A 88 -6.31 0.50 9.39
N LYS A 89 -7.51 0.34 9.94
CA LYS A 89 -7.98 -0.93 10.48
C LYS A 89 -9.48 -1.06 10.32
N SER A 90 -9.94 -2.30 10.35
CA SER A 90 -11.35 -2.67 10.46
C SER A 90 -11.47 -3.67 11.60
N GLY A 91 -12.05 -3.23 12.72
CA GLY A 91 -11.93 -3.94 13.99
C GLY A 91 -10.47 -4.25 14.32
N SER A 92 -10.13 -5.53 14.48
CA SER A 92 -8.78 -6.01 14.77
C SER A 92 -7.92 -6.30 13.52
N SER A 93 -8.40 -5.98 12.32
CA SER A 93 -7.71 -6.29 11.06
C SER A 93 -6.98 -5.05 10.52
N PRO A 94 -5.63 -5.02 10.55
CA PRO A 94 -4.87 -3.93 9.95
C PRO A 94 -5.06 -3.85 8.43
N ILE A 95 -4.99 -2.64 7.90
CA ILE A 95 -5.05 -2.34 6.47
C ILE A 95 -3.80 -1.51 6.14
N LEU A 96 -2.96 -2.05 5.27
CA LEU A 96 -1.75 -1.40 4.76
C LEU A 96 -2.03 -0.90 3.35
N VAL A 97 -1.67 0.34 3.05
CA VAL A 97 -1.95 0.96 1.75
C VAL A 97 -0.67 1.43 1.07
N GLU A 98 -0.57 1.12 -0.21
CA GLU A 98 0.39 1.70 -1.16
C GLU A 98 -0.42 2.46 -2.22
N ALA A 99 -0.10 3.73 -2.47
CA ALA A 99 -0.83 4.59 -3.38
C ALA A 99 0.05 5.06 -4.54
N LYS A 100 -0.48 5.00 -5.76
CA LYS A 100 0.21 5.45 -6.98
C LYS A 100 -0.69 6.32 -7.84
N ALA A 101 -0.09 7.32 -8.48
CA ALA A 101 -0.81 8.26 -9.34
C ALA A 101 -0.25 8.34 -10.77
N ASN A 102 0.89 7.70 -11.05
CA ASN A 102 1.40 7.53 -12.41
C ASN A 102 1.99 6.14 -12.68
N ILE A 103 1.98 5.70 -13.94
CA ILE A 103 2.51 4.39 -14.34
C ILE A 103 4.01 4.25 -14.06
N PRO A 104 4.88 5.27 -14.30
CA PRO A 104 6.29 5.16 -14.00
C PRO A 104 6.61 4.77 -12.54
N GLU A 105 5.79 5.17 -11.56
CA GLU A 105 5.93 4.78 -10.14
C GLU A 105 5.82 3.26 -9.91
N ILE A 106 5.21 2.50 -10.83
CA ILE A 106 5.18 1.03 -10.74
C ILE A 106 6.59 0.48 -10.88
N VAL A 107 7.39 1.03 -11.81
CA VAL A 107 8.74 0.58 -12.14
C VAL A 107 9.75 1.10 -11.10
N SER A 108 9.59 0.63 -9.87
CA SER A 108 10.52 0.95 -8.78
C SER A 108 11.90 0.32 -9.02
N PRO A 109 13.00 1.02 -8.65
CA PRO A 109 14.34 0.45 -8.73
C PRO A 109 14.50 -0.68 -7.72
N GLY A 110 15.58 -1.45 -7.87
CA GLY A 110 16.00 -2.44 -6.87
C GLY A 110 16.33 -1.81 -5.51
N THR A 111 16.52 -2.68 -4.52
CA THR A 111 16.96 -2.29 -3.19
C THR A 111 18.30 -1.54 -3.24
N GLN A 112 18.43 -0.52 -2.40
CA GLN A 112 19.68 0.25 -2.19
C GLN A 112 20.36 -0.14 -0.87
N ALA A 113 20.02 -1.31 -0.33
CA ALA A 113 20.55 -1.79 0.93
C ALA A 113 22.04 -2.13 0.85
N SER A 114 22.77 -1.89 1.94
CA SER A 114 24.14 -2.39 2.10
C SER A 114 24.17 -3.92 2.23
N ASP A 115 25.31 -4.55 2.03
CA ASP A 115 25.48 -6.01 1.97
C ASP A 115 24.75 -6.79 3.08
N VAL A 116 24.90 -6.36 4.34
CA VAL A 116 24.25 -7.03 5.49
C VAL A 116 22.72 -6.91 5.41
N SER A 117 22.21 -5.71 5.10
CA SER A 117 20.77 -5.48 4.96
C SER A 117 20.22 -6.19 3.72
N PHE A 118 21.00 -6.23 2.64
CA PHE A 118 20.68 -6.92 1.40
C PHE A 118 20.49 -8.41 1.62
N GLN A 119 21.42 -9.08 2.32
CA GLN A 119 21.31 -10.51 2.64
C GLN A 119 20.03 -10.83 3.40
N LEU A 120 19.63 -9.98 4.36
CA LEU A 120 18.36 -10.15 5.08
C LEU A 120 17.16 -9.98 4.15
N ILE A 121 17.15 -8.94 3.31
CA ILE A 121 16.08 -8.69 2.33
C ILE A 121 15.94 -9.87 1.37
N GLN A 122 17.05 -10.34 0.80
CA GLN A 122 17.09 -11.46 -0.13
C GLN A 122 16.52 -12.72 0.53
N LYS A 123 17.04 -13.09 1.71
CA LYS A 123 16.56 -14.26 2.47
C LYS A 123 15.06 -14.18 2.75
N SER A 124 14.57 -13.00 3.13
CA SER A 124 13.14 -12.81 3.42
C SER A 124 12.27 -12.89 2.17
N LEU A 125 12.71 -12.30 1.05
CA LEU A 125 11.97 -12.38 -0.21
C LEU A 125 11.99 -13.80 -0.79
N GLU A 126 13.11 -14.52 -0.72
CA GLU A 126 13.19 -15.93 -1.15
C GLU A 126 12.25 -16.82 -0.33
N ARG A 127 12.21 -16.62 0.99
CA ARG A 127 11.26 -17.30 1.88
C ARG A 127 9.81 -17.03 1.47
N VAL A 128 9.48 -15.78 1.17
CA VAL A 128 8.14 -15.38 0.70
C VAL A 128 7.84 -16.00 -0.67
N LYS A 129 8.75 -15.93 -1.64
CA LYS A 129 8.57 -16.54 -2.98
C LYS A 129 8.29 -18.03 -2.88
N ALA A 130 9.10 -18.75 -2.10
CA ALA A 130 8.95 -20.19 -1.91
C ALA A 130 7.57 -20.54 -1.32
N ASP A 131 7.16 -19.82 -0.29
CA ASP A 131 5.90 -20.06 0.41
C ASP A 131 4.65 -19.60 -0.38
N LEU A 132 4.82 -18.66 -1.32
CA LEU A 132 3.80 -18.29 -2.31
C LEU A 132 3.81 -19.17 -3.56
N ASN A 133 4.72 -20.15 -3.65
CA ASN A 133 4.92 -21.02 -4.81
C ASN A 133 5.17 -20.25 -6.12
N VAL A 134 5.90 -19.14 -6.02
CA VAL A 134 6.33 -18.35 -7.19
C VAL A 134 7.57 -19.03 -7.78
N LYS A 135 7.41 -19.59 -8.98
CA LYS A 135 8.41 -20.46 -9.63
C LYS A 135 9.39 -19.74 -10.57
N ASN A 136 9.25 -18.43 -10.76
CA ASN A 136 10.16 -17.73 -11.67
C ASN A 136 11.53 -17.47 -11.01
N GLU A 137 12.55 -17.37 -11.83
CA GLU A 137 13.92 -17.10 -11.39
C GLU A 137 14.21 -15.60 -11.18
N TYR A 138 13.22 -14.73 -11.45
CA TYR A 138 13.41 -13.29 -11.33
C TYR A 138 13.76 -12.87 -9.90
N ASP A 139 14.78 -12.02 -9.77
CA ASP A 139 15.23 -11.47 -8.51
C ASP A 139 14.28 -10.40 -7.98
N TRP A 140 13.55 -10.73 -6.90
CA TRP A 140 12.61 -9.81 -6.25
C TRP A 140 13.28 -8.64 -5.51
N THR A 141 14.60 -8.63 -5.39
CA THR A 141 15.36 -7.49 -4.85
C THR A 141 15.64 -6.41 -5.90
N SER A 142 15.39 -6.72 -7.18
CA SER A 142 15.64 -5.85 -8.34
C SER A 142 14.39 -5.02 -8.71
N THR A 143 14.20 -4.67 -9.98
CA THR A 143 13.08 -3.87 -10.48
C THR A 143 11.73 -4.37 -9.95
N PHE A 144 10.83 -3.42 -9.65
CA PHE A 144 9.55 -3.64 -8.95
C PHE A 144 9.69 -3.96 -7.45
N TYR A 145 10.83 -3.64 -6.85
CA TYR A 145 11.12 -3.92 -5.43
C TYR A 145 10.08 -3.38 -4.46
N GLN A 146 9.46 -2.21 -4.72
CA GLN A 146 8.39 -1.70 -3.87
C GLN A 146 7.24 -2.71 -3.77
N TYR A 147 6.81 -3.29 -4.89
CA TYR A 147 5.71 -4.25 -4.88
C TYR A 147 6.07 -5.54 -4.13
N THR A 148 7.29 -6.07 -4.34
CA THR A 148 7.74 -7.31 -3.70
C THR A 148 7.93 -7.12 -2.19
N ASN A 149 8.42 -5.96 -1.75
CA ASN A 149 8.58 -5.68 -0.33
C ASN A 149 7.24 -5.45 0.40
N ARG A 150 6.22 -4.92 -0.30
CA ARG A 150 4.83 -4.82 0.22
C ARG A 150 4.23 -6.20 0.44
N ILE A 151 4.39 -7.12 -0.52
CA ILE A 151 3.96 -8.51 -0.38
C ILE A 151 4.68 -9.20 0.79
N ALA A 152 5.99 -8.99 0.93
CA ALA A 152 6.76 -9.55 2.03
C ALA A 152 6.24 -9.08 3.40
N HIS A 153 5.83 -7.82 3.54
CA HIS A 153 5.27 -7.32 4.80
C HIS A 153 3.87 -7.85 5.09
N LEU A 154 3.02 -8.01 4.07
CA LEU A 154 1.76 -8.71 4.22
C LEU A 154 1.99 -10.16 4.68
N TRP A 155 2.95 -10.84 4.06
CA TRP A 155 3.34 -12.19 4.43
C TRP A 155 3.84 -12.27 5.88
N TYR A 156 4.68 -11.34 6.30
CA TYR A 156 5.20 -11.24 7.66
C TYR A 156 4.08 -11.08 8.69
N LEU A 157 3.10 -10.21 8.44
CA LEU A 157 1.98 -10.04 9.35
C LEU A 157 1.10 -11.31 9.37
N ARG A 158 0.68 -11.79 8.20
CA ARG A 158 -0.32 -12.85 8.10
C ARG A 158 0.23 -14.24 8.36
N THR A 159 1.30 -14.60 7.67
CA THR A 159 1.82 -15.98 7.66
C THR A 159 2.75 -16.21 8.84
N LEU A 160 3.66 -15.28 9.10
CA LEU A 160 4.65 -15.46 10.16
C LEU A 160 4.07 -15.13 11.55
N ASN A 161 3.21 -14.10 11.65
CA ASN A 161 2.72 -13.59 12.93
C ASN A 161 1.23 -13.83 13.18
N ASN A 162 0.50 -14.48 12.27
CA ASN A 162 -0.94 -14.76 12.40
C ASN A 162 -1.83 -13.50 12.59
N ILE A 163 -1.37 -12.34 12.13
CA ILE A 163 -2.11 -11.07 12.19
C ILE A 163 -2.97 -10.94 10.92
N PRO A 164 -4.30 -10.70 11.01
CA PRO A 164 -5.20 -10.71 9.85
C PRO A 164 -5.12 -9.41 9.01
N ALA A 165 -3.93 -9.00 8.60
CA ALA A 165 -3.71 -7.77 7.84
C ALA A 165 -4.15 -7.87 6.36
N TYR A 166 -4.47 -6.74 5.75
CA TYR A 166 -4.82 -6.59 4.34
C TYR A 166 -3.84 -5.61 3.67
N LEU A 167 -3.55 -5.83 2.39
CA LEU A 167 -2.70 -4.95 1.58
C LEU A 167 -3.50 -4.40 0.41
N ILE A 168 -3.64 -3.09 0.35
CA ILE A 168 -4.47 -2.40 -0.62
C ILE A 168 -3.55 -1.53 -1.48
N ASN A 169 -3.51 -1.80 -2.78
CA ASN A 169 -2.88 -0.91 -3.74
C ASN A 169 -3.95 0.04 -4.27
N VAL A 170 -3.78 1.35 -4.03
CA VAL A 170 -4.67 2.39 -4.52
C VAL A 170 -4.04 3.03 -5.76
N TYR A 171 -4.78 3.04 -6.86
CA TYR A 171 -4.37 3.60 -8.13
C TYR A 171 -5.28 4.77 -8.49
N PHE A 172 -4.73 5.99 -8.49
CA PHE A 172 -5.49 7.18 -8.82
C PHE A 172 -5.63 7.33 -10.34
N ILE A 173 -6.84 7.64 -10.77
CA ILE A 173 -7.20 7.94 -12.17
C ILE A 173 -7.48 9.44 -12.27
N ASN A 174 -7.05 10.03 -13.38
CA ASN A 174 -7.20 11.45 -13.70
C ASN A 174 -6.43 12.40 -12.78
N ASP A 175 -5.26 12.00 -12.25
CA ASP A 175 -4.37 12.95 -11.59
C ASP A 175 -3.64 13.85 -12.60
N GLU A 176 -4.11 15.09 -12.72
CA GLU A 176 -3.54 16.10 -13.60
C GLU A 176 -2.18 16.60 -13.12
N THR A 177 -1.87 16.50 -11.82
CA THR A 177 -0.65 17.04 -11.21
C THR A 177 0.61 16.28 -11.62
N VAL A 178 0.45 15.03 -12.06
CA VAL A 178 1.52 14.14 -12.55
C VAL A 178 1.25 13.57 -13.94
N LYS A 179 0.21 14.05 -14.64
CA LYS A 179 -0.26 13.48 -15.92
C LYS A 179 -0.51 11.97 -15.79
N GLY A 180 -1.21 11.59 -14.73
CA GLY A 180 -1.54 10.22 -14.40
C GLY A 180 -2.50 9.57 -15.42
N PRO A 181 -2.68 8.24 -15.30
CA PRO A 181 -3.56 7.48 -16.18
C PRO A 181 -4.98 8.03 -16.24
N LYS A 182 -5.59 7.94 -17.42
CA LYS A 182 -6.94 8.45 -17.69
C LYS A 182 -8.00 7.39 -17.53
N THR A 183 -7.61 6.13 -17.52
CA THR A 183 -8.54 5.00 -17.44
C THR A 183 -8.05 3.95 -16.47
N LYS A 184 -8.97 3.06 -16.08
CA LYS A 184 -8.65 1.89 -15.25
C LYS A 184 -7.82 0.88 -16.04
N GLU A 185 -8.11 0.75 -17.33
CA GLU A 185 -7.48 -0.22 -18.25
C GLU A 185 -5.98 0.05 -18.43
N GLU A 186 -5.57 1.33 -18.44
CA GLU A 186 -4.16 1.73 -18.46
C GLU A 186 -3.42 1.20 -17.22
N TRP A 187 -4.02 1.30 -16.04
CA TRP A 187 -3.44 0.73 -14.82
C TRP A 187 -3.44 -0.80 -14.84
N GLU A 188 -4.55 -1.42 -15.23
CA GLU A 188 -4.65 -2.88 -15.30
C GLU A 188 -3.59 -3.49 -16.21
N GLY A 189 -3.32 -2.86 -17.36
CA GLY A 189 -2.23 -3.26 -18.26
C GLY A 189 -0.86 -3.20 -17.62
N ALA A 190 -0.52 -2.08 -16.95
CA ALA A 190 0.76 -1.91 -16.27
C ALA A 190 0.94 -2.89 -15.08
N ILE A 191 -0.13 -3.10 -14.30
CA ILE A 191 -0.14 -4.04 -13.17
C ILE A 191 0.01 -5.48 -13.67
N ALA A 192 -0.69 -5.86 -14.74
CA ALA A 192 -0.59 -7.18 -15.34
C ALA A 192 0.82 -7.47 -15.86
N LEU A 193 1.47 -6.49 -16.51
CA LEU A 193 2.86 -6.59 -16.95
C LEU A 193 3.81 -6.81 -15.77
N MET A 194 3.72 -5.98 -14.72
CA MET A 194 4.52 -6.11 -13.51
C MET A 194 4.34 -7.50 -12.87
N LYS A 195 3.09 -7.94 -12.66
CA LYS A 195 2.81 -9.25 -12.04
C LYS A 195 3.34 -10.40 -12.88
N SER A 196 3.16 -10.35 -14.20
CA SER A 196 3.67 -11.35 -15.14
C SER A 196 5.20 -11.45 -15.05
N PHE A 197 5.89 -10.30 -15.08
CA PHE A 197 7.34 -10.22 -14.97
C PHE A 197 7.86 -10.77 -13.63
N LEU A 198 7.19 -10.44 -12.52
CA LEU A 198 7.50 -10.96 -11.19
C LEU A 198 7.09 -12.43 -10.99
N GLY A 199 6.46 -13.08 -11.99
CA GLY A 199 5.97 -14.46 -11.89
C GLY A 199 4.79 -14.62 -10.92
N ILE A 200 4.16 -13.50 -10.54
CA ILE A 200 3.08 -13.45 -9.58
C ILE A 200 1.77 -13.79 -10.30
N ARG A 201 1.20 -14.92 -9.93
CA ARG A 201 -0.15 -15.33 -10.26
C ARG A 201 -1.00 -15.31 -9.00
N ARG A 202 -2.23 -15.83 -9.07
CA ARG A 202 -3.03 -16.06 -7.86
C ARG A 202 -2.25 -16.94 -6.89
N HIS A 203 -2.03 -16.44 -5.68
CA HIS A 203 -1.33 -17.11 -4.58
C HIS A 203 -2.15 -16.99 -3.29
N LYS A 204 -1.69 -17.62 -2.21
CA LYS A 204 -2.45 -17.71 -0.96
C LYS A 204 -2.76 -16.36 -0.29
N LEU A 205 -1.90 -15.35 -0.48
CA LEU A 205 -2.16 -13.99 -0.02
C LEU A 205 -3.12 -13.18 -0.91
N SER A 206 -3.42 -13.60 -2.15
CA SER A 206 -4.23 -12.79 -3.08
C SER A 206 -5.64 -12.49 -2.56
N LYS A 207 -6.20 -13.33 -1.67
CA LYS A 207 -7.51 -13.09 -1.02
C LYS A 207 -7.50 -12.02 0.08
N TYR A 208 -6.32 -11.46 0.39
CA TYR A 208 -6.12 -10.38 1.35
C TYR A 208 -5.50 -9.14 0.69
N MET A 209 -5.48 -9.13 -0.63
CA MET A 209 -4.94 -8.07 -1.46
C MET A 209 -6.02 -7.53 -2.39
N ALA A 210 -6.01 -6.22 -2.62
CA ALA A 210 -6.86 -5.61 -3.63
C ALA A 210 -6.12 -4.50 -4.36
N ASP A 211 -6.42 -4.38 -5.65
CA ASP A 211 -6.06 -3.23 -6.47
C ASP A 211 -7.34 -2.40 -6.61
N ILE A 212 -7.37 -1.22 -6.00
CA ILE A 212 -8.51 -0.32 -5.95
C ILE A 212 -8.22 0.91 -6.81
N PHE A 213 -9.18 1.32 -7.63
CA PHE A 213 -9.02 2.42 -8.56
C PHE A 213 -9.92 3.58 -8.16
N ILE A 214 -9.33 4.75 -7.93
CA ILE A 214 -10.05 5.94 -7.45
C ILE A 214 -9.98 7.02 -8.53
N ASN A 215 -11.14 7.37 -9.11
CA ASN A 215 -11.23 8.47 -10.06
C ASN A 215 -11.39 9.81 -9.33
N LEU A 216 -10.39 10.68 -9.47
CA LEU A 216 -10.33 11.97 -8.80
C LEU A 216 -11.40 12.94 -9.29
N GLU A 217 -11.93 12.78 -10.51
CA GLU A 217 -13.03 13.62 -11.00
C GLU A 217 -14.31 13.40 -10.21
N LEU A 218 -14.57 12.16 -9.77
CA LEU A 218 -15.73 11.85 -8.94
C LEU A 218 -15.62 12.54 -7.59
N MET A 219 -14.42 12.56 -6.99
CA MET A 219 -14.17 13.25 -5.72
C MET A 219 -14.38 14.76 -5.85
N LYS A 220 -13.87 15.38 -6.95
CA LYS A 220 -14.07 16.81 -7.25
C LYS A 220 -15.57 17.16 -7.39
N ALA A 221 -16.35 16.32 -8.07
CA ALA A 221 -17.78 16.55 -8.27
C ALA A 221 -18.58 16.53 -6.96
N THR A 222 -18.26 15.60 -6.04
CA THR A 222 -18.89 15.56 -4.70
C THR A 222 -18.64 16.82 -3.88
N LYS A 223 -17.43 17.41 -3.98
CA LYS A 223 -17.13 18.67 -3.29
C LYS A 223 -18.01 19.82 -3.77
N VAL A 224 -18.17 19.97 -5.08
CA VAL A 224 -19.04 21.00 -5.67
C VAL A 224 -20.49 20.85 -5.22
N LEU A 225 -21.00 19.61 -5.19
CA LEU A 225 -22.36 19.34 -4.73
C LEU A 225 -22.55 19.56 -3.23
N TRP A 226 -21.52 19.33 -2.41
CA TRP A 226 -21.55 19.61 -0.97
C TRP A 226 -21.56 21.12 -0.70
N ASP A 227 -20.67 21.87 -1.34
CA ASP A 227 -20.56 23.32 -1.17
C ASP A 227 -21.84 24.04 -1.62
N GLN A 228 -22.52 23.56 -2.67
CA GLN A 228 -23.81 24.08 -3.15
C GLN A 228 -25.02 23.75 -2.26
N ARG A 229 -24.94 22.70 -1.42
CA ARG A 229 -26.02 22.31 -0.50
C ARG A 229 -25.90 22.99 0.87
N CYS A 230 -24.73 23.52 1.19
CA CYS A 230 -24.44 24.23 2.44
C CYS A 230 -24.40 25.76 2.29
N SER A 231 -24.61 26.28 1.07
CA SER A 231 -24.82 27.70 0.74
C SER A 231 -26.29 28.01 0.54
#